data_AF-A0A7J4Q4Q8-F1
#
_entry.id   AF-A0A7J4Q4Q8-F1
#
_cell.length_a   1.000
_cell.length_b   1.000
_cell.length_c   1.000
_cell.angle_alpha   90.00
_cell.angle_beta   90.00
_cell.angle_gamma   90.00
#
_symmetry.space_group_name_H-M   'P 1'
#
loop_
_entity.id
_entity.type
_entity.pdbx_description
1 polymer ?
#
loop_
_entity_poly.entity_id
_entity_poly.type
_entity_poly.pdbx_seq_one_letter_code
_entity_poly.pdbx_strand_id
1 'polypeptide(L)'
;MQNPVTKIEPKIAARLAKQSYHLVGDHGGVKVCHWTKQSLVADRSCYKGTFYGIESHGCMQMAPNVDTCNLACTYCWREPHSDSLTKIDDDPYELFLQSVKAHRRLLTGFGGHPSVPREKWLDAQDPKHVAISLNGEPTLYSRLGEFLDICHQHGVSTFLV
;
A
#
# COMPACT_ATOMS: atom_id res chain seq x y z
N MET A 1 -17.42 13.45 -0.25
CA MET A 1 -16.11 12.81 0.02
C MET A 1 -15.23 13.15 -1.17
N GLN A 2 -14.31 14.10 -1.00
CA GLN A 2 -13.34 14.43 -2.06
C GLN A 2 -12.33 13.28 -2.10
N ASN A 3 -12.39 12.44 -3.14
CA ASN A 3 -11.25 11.58 -3.44
C ASN A 3 -10.06 12.51 -3.71
N PRO A 4 -8.84 12.19 -3.25
CA PRO A 4 -7.66 12.86 -3.78
C PRO A 4 -7.72 12.73 -5.30
N VAL A 5 -7.60 13.86 -5.99
CA VAL A 5 -7.65 13.93 -7.45
C VAL A 5 -6.36 13.29 -7.95
N THR A 6 -6.35 11.97 -8.05
CA THR A 6 -5.25 11.21 -8.64
C THR A 6 -5.01 11.69 -10.07
N LYS A 7 -3.74 11.73 -10.48
CA LYS A 7 -3.30 12.03 -11.85
C LYS A 7 -3.18 10.77 -12.72
N ILE A 8 -3.52 9.60 -12.17
CA ILE A 8 -3.59 8.33 -12.91
C ILE A 8 -4.68 8.44 -14.00
N GLU A 9 -4.40 7.91 -15.20
CA GLU A 9 -5.37 7.88 -16.30
C GLU A 9 -6.71 7.26 -15.84
N PRO A 10 -7.87 7.88 -16.14
CA PRO A 10 -9.17 7.43 -15.63
C PRO A 10 -9.48 5.94 -15.88
N LYS A 11 -9.05 5.40 -17.02
CA LYS A 11 -9.23 3.98 -17.36
C LYS A 11 -8.41 3.07 -16.45
N ILE A 12 -7.17 3.44 -16.16
CA ILE A 12 -6.27 2.72 -15.24
C ILE A 12 -6.80 2.84 -13.81
N ALA A 13 -7.14 4.06 -13.38
CA ALA A 13 -7.70 4.33 -12.06
C ALA A 13 -8.97 3.50 -11.79
N ALA A 14 -9.89 3.42 -12.76
CA ALA A 14 -11.10 2.60 -12.65
C ALA A 14 -10.80 1.10 -12.56
N ARG A 15 -9.78 0.61 -13.28
CA ARG A 15 -9.34 -0.79 -13.20
C ARG A 15 -8.72 -1.11 -11.85
N LEU A 16 -7.84 -0.26 -11.33
CA LEU A 16 -7.23 -0.40 -10.01
C LEU A 16 -8.30 -0.38 -8.90
N ALA A 17 -9.28 0.51 -8.99
CA ALA A 17 -10.40 0.55 -8.05
C ALA A 17 -11.21 -0.77 -8.04
N LYS A 18 -11.50 -1.34 -9.21
CA LYS A 18 -12.15 -2.67 -9.32
C LYS A 18 -11.31 -3.79 -8.69
N GLN A 19 -9.99 -3.65 -8.69
CA GLN A 19 -9.05 -4.57 -8.04
C GLN A 19 -8.80 -4.26 -6.56
N SER A 20 -9.64 -3.40 -5.96
CA SER A 20 -9.61 -3.01 -4.54
C SER A 20 -8.36 -2.23 -4.11
N TYR A 21 -7.74 -1.52 -5.04
CA TYR A 21 -6.75 -0.50 -4.68
C TYR A 21 -7.46 0.75 -4.14
N HIS A 22 -6.84 1.39 -3.16
CA HIS A 22 -7.20 2.71 -2.70
C HIS A 22 -6.14 3.69 -3.19
N LEU A 23 -6.51 4.58 -4.10
CA LEU A 23 -5.58 5.55 -4.69
C LEU A 23 -5.30 6.68 -3.69
N VAL A 24 -4.04 7.10 -3.60
CA VAL A 24 -3.55 8.13 -2.69
C VAL A 24 -2.55 9.03 -3.43
N GLY A 25 -2.50 10.31 -3.09
CA GLY A 25 -1.65 11.26 -3.82
C GLY A 25 -2.00 11.35 -5.31
N ASP A 26 -1.03 11.73 -6.11
CA ASP A 26 -1.17 11.83 -7.57
C ASP A 26 -1.14 10.43 -8.20
N HIS A 27 -0.17 9.59 -7.82
CA HIS A 27 0.10 8.28 -8.45
C HIS A 27 0.20 7.11 -7.46
N GLY A 28 -0.02 7.35 -6.17
CA GLY A 28 0.12 6.33 -5.13
C GLY A 28 -1.08 5.39 -5.02
N GLY A 29 -0.86 4.25 -4.37
CA GLY A 29 -1.91 3.30 -4.07
C GLY A 29 -1.62 2.44 -2.85
N VAL A 30 -2.68 2.09 -2.12
CA VAL A 30 -2.66 1.16 -0.97
C VAL A 30 -3.60 0.01 -1.26
N LYS A 31 -3.23 -1.20 -0.84
CA LYS A 31 -4.11 -2.39 -0.94
C LYS A 31 -3.89 -3.30 0.26
N VAL A 32 -4.96 -3.96 0.72
CA VAL A 32 -4.84 -4.98 1.76
C VAL A 32 -4.12 -6.18 1.17
N CYS A 33 -2.97 -6.53 1.75
CA CYS A 33 -2.25 -7.74 1.39
C CYS A 33 -3.11 -8.97 1.67
N HIS A 34 -3.00 -9.99 0.81
CA HIS A 34 -3.64 -11.28 1.04
C HIS A 34 -3.36 -11.82 2.46
N TRP A 35 -2.13 -11.68 2.93
CA TRP A 35 -1.70 -12.17 4.23
C TRP A 35 -2.16 -11.31 5.41
N THR A 36 -2.40 -10.02 5.22
CA THR A 36 -3.08 -9.18 6.22
C THR A 36 -4.49 -9.72 6.47
N LYS A 37 -5.23 -10.03 5.40
CA LYS A 37 -6.54 -10.69 5.50
C LYS A 37 -6.45 -12.06 6.18
N GLN A 38 -5.51 -12.91 5.78
CA GLN A 38 -5.34 -14.24 6.39
C GLN A 38 -4.96 -14.16 7.87
N SER A 39 -4.16 -13.16 8.26
CA SER A 39 -3.78 -12.92 9.66
C SER A 39 -4.98 -12.50 10.49
N LEU A 40 -5.83 -11.61 9.97
CA LEU A 40 -7.02 -11.14 10.67
C LEU A 40 -8.09 -12.24 10.81
N VAL A 41 -8.37 -12.99 9.75
CA VAL A 41 -9.54 -13.90 9.68
C VAL A 41 -9.22 -15.33 10.12
N ALA A 42 -7.98 -15.78 9.92
CA ALA A 42 -7.58 -17.18 10.12
C ALA A 42 -6.30 -17.36 10.94
N ASP A 43 -5.80 -16.28 11.56
CA ASP A 43 -4.59 -16.29 12.37
C ASP A 43 -3.35 -16.86 11.67
N ARG A 44 -3.23 -16.66 10.35
CA ARG A 44 -2.09 -17.11 9.55
C ARG A 44 -1.14 -15.97 9.23
N SER A 45 0.16 -16.24 9.29
CA SER A 45 1.23 -15.28 8.94
C SER A 45 1.83 -15.57 7.57
N CYS A 46 2.30 -14.52 6.88
CA CYS A 46 3.14 -14.68 5.70
C CYS A 46 4.54 -15.19 6.07
N TYR A 47 5.33 -15.52 5.05
CA TYR A 47 6.72 -15.97 5.24
C TYR A 47 7.58 -14.94 6.01
N LYS A 48 7.30 -13.64 5.90
CA LYS A 48 8.04 -12.60 6.64
C LYS A 48 7.81 -12.69 8.15
N GLY A 49 6.70 -13.27 8.60
CA GLY A 49 6.48 -13.57 10.01
C GLY A 49 7.49 -14.61 10.51
N THR A 50 7.73 -15.66 9.72
CA THR A 50 8.70 -16.70 10.05
C THR A 50 10.15 -16.19 9.98
N PHE A 51 10.50 -15.44 8.93
CA PHE A 51 11.90 -15.07 8.68
C PHE A 51 12.35 -13.81 9.42
N TYR A 52 11.43 -12.86 9.63
CA TYR A 52 11.77 -11.53 10.15
C TYR A 52 10.94 -11.12 11.37
N GLY A 53 10.07 -12.01 11.90
CA GLY A 53 9.22 -11.70 13.05
C GLY A 53 8.10 -10.70 12.77
N ILE A 54 7.75 -10.47 11.50
CA ILE A 54 6.74 -9.49 11.09
C ILE A 54 5.32 -10.00 11.26
N GLU A 55 4.49 -9.21 11.93
CA GLU A 55 3.06 -9.46 12.03
C GLU A 55 2.35 -8.99 10.76
N SER A 56 1.73 -9.93 10.03
CA SER A 56 1.14 -9.63 8.72
C SER A 56 -0.07 -8.68 8.79
N HIS A 57 -0.80 -8.67 9.92
CA HIS A 57 -1.90 -7.73 10.13
C HIS A 57 -1.42 -6.30 10.40
N GLY A 58 -0.20 -6.12 10.92
CA GLY A 58 0.45 -4.83 11.12
C GLY A 58 1.20 -4.28 9.89
N CYS A 59 1.10 -4.94 8.73
CA CYS A 59 1.76 -4.51 7.50
C CYS A 59 0.81 -3.69 6.61
N MET A 60 1.20 -2.48 6.24
CA MET A 60 0.57 -1.66 5.20
C MET A 60 1.30 -1.89 3.87
N GLN A 61 0.60 -2.44 2.86
CA GLN A 61 1.16 -2.61 1.51
C GLN A 61 0.76 -1.41 0.65
N MET A 62 1.76 -0.70 0.10
CA MET A 62 1.55 0.49 -0.71
C MET A 62 2.58 0.61 -1.85
N ALA A 63 2.34 1.55 -2.75
CA ALA A 63 3.34 2.07 -3.68
C ALA A 63 3.15 3.60 -3.83
N PRO A 64 4.23 4.39 -3.88
CA PRO A 64 4.15 5.83 -4.19
C PRO A 64 3.86 6.08 -5.68
N ASN A 65 3.99 5.04 -6.51
CA ASN A 65 3.74 5.04 -7.94
C ASN A 65 3.14 3.68 -8.33
N VAL A 66 1.84 3.59 -8.57
CA VAL A 66 1.13 2.31 -8.72
C VAL A 66 0.79 1.98 -10.18
N ASP A 67 0.84 2.97 -11.07
CA ASP A 67 0.37 2.87 -12.46
C ASP A 67 1.50 2.80 -13.49
N THR A 68 2.70 3.28 -13.17
CA THR A 68 3.82 3.32 -14.14
C THR A 68 5.06 2.54 -13.69
N CYS A 69 5.81 2.00 -14.66
CA CYS A 69 7.10 1.34 -14.42
C CYS A 69 7.90 1.26 -15.73
N ASN A 70 9.23 1.37 -15.62
CA ASN A 70 10.18 1.32 -16.73
C ASN A 70 10.42 -0.09 -17.30
N LEU A 71 9.83 -1.13 -16.71
CA LEU A 71 9.94 -2.52 -17.17
C LEU A 71 8.61 -3.03 -17.73
N ALA A 72 8.65 -4.14 -18.45
CA ALA A 72 7.48 -4.81 -19.03
C ALA A 72 7.54 -6.33 -18.80
N CYS A 73 7.73 -6.73 -17.54
CA CYS A 73 7.91 -8.13 -17.18
C CYS A 73 6.64 -8.95 -17.49
N THR A 74 6.82 -10.15 -18.06
CA THR A 74 5.72 -11.04 -18.47
C THR A 74 4.85 -11.56 -17.33
N TYR A 75 5.34 -11.48 -16.10
CA TYR A 75 4.67 -11.94 -14.88
C TYR A 75 4.11 -10.80 -14.01
N CYS A 76 4.32 -9.54 -14.40
CA CYS A 76 3.72 -8.42 -13.68
C CYS A 76 2.21 -8.40 -13.92
N TRP A 77 1.44 -8.29 -12.84
CA TRP A 77 -0.04 -8.36 -12.85
C TRP A 77 -0.72 -7.11 -13.45
N ARG A 78 0.04 -6.24 -14.10
CA ARG A 78 -0.40 -5.01 -14.78
C ARG A 78 -0.26 -5.17 -16.28
N GLU A 79 -0.93 -4.31 -17.05
CA GLU A 79 -0.64 -4.24 -18.47
C GLU A 79 0.84 -3.82 -18.67
N PRO A 80 1.59 -4.54 -19.53
CA PRO A 80 3.00 -4.28 -19.74
C PRO A 80 3.17 -2.98 -20.53
N HIS A 81 4.04 -2.13 -20.00
CA HIS A 81 4.47 -0.84 -20.52
C HIS A 81 3.61 0.39 -20.17
N SER A 82 4.32 1.45 -19.80
CA SER A 82 3.82 2.83 -19.73
C SER A 82 4.41 3.58 -20.92
N ASP A 83 3.58 4.28 -21.69
CA ASP A 83 4.06 5.10 -22.83
C ASP A 83 5.02 6.21 -22.37
N SER A 84 4.80 6.71 -21.16
CA SER A 84 5.60 7.72 -20.51
C SER A 84 5.92 7.32 -19.07
N LEU A 85 7.06 7.80 -18.58
CA LEU A 85 7.42 7.74 -17.17
C LEU A 85 7.26 9.14 -16.59
N THR A 86 6.41 9.28 -15.58
CA THR A 86 6.21 10.53 -14.87
C THR A 86 7.04 10.51 -13.59
N LYS A 87 7.87 11.53 -13.40
CA LYS A 87 8.53 11.76 -12.12
C LYS A 87 7.48 12.28 -11.13
N ILE A 88 7.33 11.60 -10.01
CA ILE A 88 6.32 11.91 -8.99
C ILE A 88 7.01 12.63 -7.84
N ASP A 89 6.47 13.77 -7.44
CA ASP A 89 7.06 14.65 -6.43
C ASP A 89 6.05 15.04 -5.33
N ASP A 90 5.06 14.18 -5.10
CA ASP A 90 4.09 14.30 -4.01
C ASP A 90 4.80 14.55 -2.67
N ASP A 91 4.15 15.32 -1.79
CA ASP A 91 4.68 15.55 -0.46
C ASP A 91 4.77 14.23 0.35
N PRO A 92 5.96 13.84 0.84
CA PRO A 92 6.17 12.60 1.58
C PRO A 92 5.29 12.45 2.81
N TYR A 93 5.07 13.54 3.55
CA TYR A 93 4.28 13.50 4.78
C TYR A 93 2.80 13.30 4.47
N GLU A 94 2.29 14.06 3.49
CA GLU A 94 0.91 13.89 3.03
C GLU A 94 0.68 12.49 2.43
N LEU A 95 1.62 11.98 1.63
CA LEU A 95 1.55 10.63 1.07
C LEU A 95 1.50 9.56 2.18
N PHE A 96 2.30 9.71 3.24
CA PHE A 96 2.27 8.83 4.41
C PHE A 96 0.90 8.89 5.12
N LEU A 97 0.41 10.09 5.43
CA LEU A 97 -0.88 10.26 6.11
C LEU A 97 -2.05 9.71 5.29
N GLN A 98 -2.08 9.97 3.98
CA GLN A 98 -3.10 9.44 3.07
C GLN A 98 -3.00 7.91 2.98
N SER A 99 -1.78 7.36 2.97
CA SER A 99 -1.57 5.91 2.94
C SER A 99 -2.09 5.24 4.22
N VAL A 100 -1.78 5.77 5.40
CA VAL A 100 -2.29 5.27 6.69
C VAL A 100 -3.82 5.37 6.76
N LYS A 101 -4.39 6.50 6.29
CA LYS A 101 -5.84 6.68 6.21
C LYS A 101 -6.50 5.67 5.27
N ALA A 102 -5.89 5.41 4.11
CA ALA A 102 -6.33 4.43 3.15
C ALA A 102 -6.28 3.00 3.72
N HIS A 103 -5.18 2.64 4.38
CA HIS A 103 -5.03 1.36 5.09
C HIS A 103 -6.15 1.14 6.12
N ARG A 104 -6.34 2.11 7.03
CA ARG A 104 -7.43 2.07 8.03
C ARG A 104 -8.81 1.95 7.39
N ARG A 105 -9.05 2.68 6.30
CA ARG A 105 -10.31 2.63 5.56
C ARG A 105 -10.54 1.24 4.97
N LEU A 106 -9.53 0.67 4.32
CA LEU A 106 -9.61 -0.67 3.73
C LEU A 106 -9.84 -1.76 4.79
N LEU A 107 -9.34 -1.56 6.01
CA LEU A 107 -9.52 -2.50 7.11
C LEU A 107 -10.89 -2.42 7.81
N THR A 108 -11.68 -1.37 7.57
CA THR A 108 -13.01 -1.21 8.21
C THR A 108 -13.94 -2.41 8.02
N GLY A 109 -13.87 -3.10 6.87
CA GLY A 109 -14.68 -4.27 6.58
C GLY A 109 -14.39 -5.49 7.47
N PHE A 110 -13.23 -5.53 8.14
CA PHE A 110 -12.86 -6.63 9.04
C PHE A 110 -13.36 -6.43 10.48
N GLY A 111 -13.61 -5.19 10.91
CA GLY A 111 -13.99 -4.90 12.30
C GLY A 111 -15.37 -5.45 12.71
N GLY A 112 -16.22 -5.77 11.74
CA GLY A 112 -17.51 -6.44 11.96
C GLY A 112 -17.53 -7.93 11.61
N HIS A 113 -16.39 -8.51 11.22
CA HIS A 113 -16.33 -9.90 10.78
C HIS A 113 -16.27 -10.85 11.99
N PRO A 114 -17.13 -11.89 12.08
CA PRO A 114 -17.27 -12.72 13.29
C PRO A 114 -16.00 -13.49 13.66
N SER A 115 -15.16 -13.82 12.67
CA SER A 115 -13.88 -14.52 12.88
C SER A 115 -12.70 -13.61 13.21
N VAL A 116 -12.89 -12.29 13.30
CA VAL A 116 -11.79 -11.33 13.55
C VAL A 116 -11.87 -10.86 15.01
N PRO A 117 -10.87 -11.19 15.85
CA PRO A 117 -10.80 -10.65 17.22
C PRO A 117 -10.71 -9.12 17.19
N ARG A 118 -11.54 -8.46 18.00
CA ARG A 118 -11.62 -6.98 18.03
C ARG A 118 -10.27 -6.35 18.36
N GLU A 119 -9.53 -6.92 19.30
CA GLU A 119 -8.19 -6.46 19.71
C GLU A 119 -7.19 -6.51 18.56
N LYS A 120 -7.19 -7.60 17.77
CA LYS A 120 -6.30 -7.78 16.62
C LYS A 120 -6.64 -6.82 15.48
N TRP A 121 -7.94 -6.58 15.26
CA TRP A 121 -8.38 -5.55 14.33
C TRP A 121 -7.95 -4.16 14.76
N LEU A 122 -8.09 -3.82 16.06
CA LEU A 122 -7.64 -2.54 16.61
C LEU A 122 -6.13 -2.35 16.44
N ASP A 123 -5.31 -3.38 16.72
CA ASP A 123 -3.86 -3.34 16.50
C ASP A 123 -3.51 -3.13 15.01
N ALA A 124 -4.23 -3.77 14.10
CA ALA A 124 -4.02 -3.61 12.66
C ALA A 124 -4.32 -2.21 12.11
N GLN A 125 -5.06 -1.37 12.86
CA GLN A 125 -5.35 0.02 12.46
C GLN A 125 -4.11 0.93 12.50
N ASP A 126 -3.08 0.53 13.24
CA ASP A 126 -1.82 1.25 13.37
C ASP A 126 -0.68 0.41 12.76
N PRO A 127 -0.33 0.65 11.48
CA PRO A 127 0.65 -0.19 10.80
C PRO A 127 2.05 -0.06 11.42
N LYS A 128 2.67 -1.21 11.72
CA LYS A 128 4.04 -1.35 12.26
C LYS A 128 5.09 -1.43 11.14
N HIS A 129 4.65 -1.82 9.93
CA HIS A 129 5.51 -2.00 8.78
C HIS A 129 4.87 -1.40 7.52
N VAL A 130 5.68 -0.76 6.65
CA VAL A 130 5.28 -0.39 5.29
C VAL A 130 6.02 -1.29 4.30
N ALA A 131 5.26 -2.01 3.46
CA ALA A 131 5.77 -2.72 2.30
C ALA A 131 5.55 -1.89 1.05
N ILE A 132 6.62 -1.26 0.55
CA ILE A 132 6.67 -0.47 -0.68
C ILE A 132 6.97 -1.44 -1.84
N SER A 133 5.95 -2.22 -2.19
CA SER A 133 6.10 -3.37 -3.09
C SER A 133 4.76 -3.80 -3.71
N LEU A 134 3.84 -2.85 -3.90
CA LEU A 134 2.50 -3.16 -4.38
C LEU A 134 2.44 -3.38 -5.90
N ASN A 135 2.70 -2.32 -6.67
CA ASN A 135 2.75 -2.30 -8.12
C ASN A 135 3.55 -1.07 -8.57
N GLY A 136 3.92 -1.00 -9.85
CA GLY A 136 4.69 0.12 -10.42
C GLY A 136 6.16 0.12 -10.01
N GLU A 137 6.88 1.18 -10.37
CA GLU A 137 8.30 1.39 -10.02
C GLU A 137 8.39 2.47 -8.93
N PRO A 138 8.68 2.09 -7.66
CA PRO A 138 8.72 3.05 -6.55
C PRO A 138 9.83 4.08 -6.69
N THR A 139 10.93 3.80 -7.41
CA THR A 139 12.04 4.77 -7.58
C THR A 139 11.72 5.92 -8.54
N LEU A 140 10.56 5.88 -9.24
CA LEU A 140 10.04 7.03 -9.99
C LEU A 140 9.48 8.14 -9.08
N TYR A 141 9.27 7.84 -7.79
CA TYR A 141 8.98 8.84 -6.78
C TYR A 141 10.28 9.49 -6.29
N SER A 142 10.48 10.79 -6.59
CA SER A 142 11.76 11.45 -6.36
C SER A 142 12.12 11.65 -4.91
N ARG A 143 11.13 11.69 -4.03
CA ARG A 143 11.30 11.94 -2.60
C ARG A 143 11.18 10.66 -1.78
N LEU A 144 11.50 9.51 -2.39
CA LEU A 144 11.40 8.19 -1.73
C LEU A 144 12.21 8.13 -0.42
N GLY A 145 13.43 8.67 -0.41
CA GLY A 145 14.25 8.72 0.82
C GLY A 145 13.57 9.47 1.97
N GLU A 146 13.00 10.64 1.68
CA GLU A 146 12.26 11.43 2.68
C GLU A 146 11.01 10.69 3.18
N PHE A 147 10.32 9.97 2.30
CA PHE A 147 9.17 9.14 2.70
C PHE A 147 9.59 7.99 3.63
N LEU A 148 10.74 7.35 3.39
CA LEU A 148 11.27 6.34 4.29
C LEU A 148 11.59 6.93 5.68
N ASP A 149 12.20 8.12 5.71
CA ASP A 149 12.51 8.82 6.95
C ASP A 149 11.26 9.16 7.75
N ILE A 150 10.19 9.62 7.08
CA ILE A 150 8.90 9.88 7.73
C ILE A 150 8.31 8.61 8.32
N CYS A 151 8.32 7.49 7.59
CA CYS A 151 7.87 6.21 8.13
C CYS A 151 8.62 5.86 9.43
N HIS A 152 9.95 6.00 9.43
CA HIS A 152 10.78 5.71 10.60
C HIS A 152 10.55 6.68 11.76
N GLN A 153 10.34 7.97 11.51
CA GLN A 153 9.98 8.97 12.54
C GLN A 153 8.66 8.62 13.24
N HIS A 154 7.75 7.94 12.54
CA HIS A 154 6.50 7.43 13.10
C HIS A 154 6.61 6.00 13.68
N GLY A 155 7.82 5.46 13.82
CA GLY A 155 8.05 4.12 14.38
C GLY A 155 7.65 2.97 13.44
N VAL A 156 7.46 3.25 12.15
CA VAL A 156 7.05 2.28 11.15
C VAL A 156 8.26 1.81 10.35
N SER A 157 8.62 0.54 10.43
CA SER A 157 9.75 0.00 9.65
C SER A 157 9.39 -0.06 8.15
N THR A 158 10.37 0.09 7.27
CA THR A 158 10.13 0.09 5.83
C THR A 158 10.76 -1.11 5.12
N PHE A 159 10.07 -1.58 4.08
CA PHE A 159 10.53 -2.62 3.16
C PHE A 159 10.34 -2.11 1.73
N LEU A 160 11.42 -1.71 1.07
CA LEU A 160 11.45 -1.46 -0.37
C LEU A 160 11.84 -2.77 -1.06
N VAL A 161 10.89 -3.39 -1.78
CA VAL A 161 11.02 -4.76 -2.30
C VAL A 161 10.46 -4.87 -3.71
#